data_AF-A0A2G1YYM6-F1
#
_entry.id   AF-A0A2G1YYM6-F1
#
_cell.length_a   1.000
_cell.length_b   1.000
_cell.length_c   1.000
_cell.angle_alpha   90.00
_cell.angle_beta   90.00
_cell.angle_gamma   90.00
#
_symmetry.space_group_name_H-M   'P 1'
#
loop_
_entity.id
_entity.type
_entity.pdbx_description
1 polymer ?
#
loop_
_entity_poly.entity_id
_entity_poly.type
_entity_poly.pdbx_seq_one_letter_code
_entity_poly.pdbx_strand_id
1 'polypeptide(L)'
;MSDNKDSSQYDEALRYHAQGKPGKMEIIATKAVATQQDLSLAYSPGVAAPCLAIADDPETVYDYTTKGNRIAVISNGTAVLGLGNLGALASKPVMEGKAVLFKRFADIDCFDLELDTEDVDEFVNSVRLMGPSFGGINLEDIKAPECFIIEQRLRELMDIPVFHDDQHGTAIICAAGIINALDLTGRSIKDTKVVINGAGAAAIACLELIKAMGLPHNNAILCDTKGVIYQGREAGMNQWKSAHAVETDSRTLEEAMVGADIFLGLSVKDAVTKDMVKSMAAKPIIFAMANPDPEIRPEDIAEVRSDAIVATGRSDYPNQVNNVLGFPYIFRGALDVRATTINEEMKIAAAEALAEYNTV
;
A
#
# COMPACT_ATOMS: atom_id res chain seq x y z
N MET A 1 16.86 0.96 21.46
CA MET A 1 17.24 -0.45 21.28
C MET A 1 16.44 -1.26 22.29
N SER A 2 15.29 -1.80 21.88
CA SER A 2 14.39 -2.53 22.78
C SER A 2 14.72 -4.02 22.76
N ASP A 3 15.14 -4.51 23.93
CA ASP A 3 15.38 -5.90 24.28
C ASP A 3 14.08 -6.72 24.21
N ASN A 4 13.86 -7.44 23.11
CA ASN A 4 13.17 -8.74 22.99
C ASN A 4 12.92 -9.06 21.51
N LYS A 5 13.99 -9.13 20.71
CA LYS A 5 13.92 -10.01 19.53
C LYS A 5 14.00 -11.41 20.10
N ASP A 6 12.98 -12.24 19.90
CA ASP A 6 13.12 -13.67 20.10
C ASP A 6 14.30 -14.09 19.21
N SER A 7 15.46 -14.32 19.81
CA SER A 7 16.75 -14.31 19.11
C SER A 7 16.77 -15.36 17.98
N SER A 8 15.97 -16.41 18.15
CA SER A 8 15.75 -17.45 17.14
C SER A 8 15.12 -16.92 15.85
N GLN A 9 14.06 -16.10 15.92
CA GLN A 9 13.35 -15.63 14.72
C GLN A 9 14.18 -14.60 13.94
N TYR A 10 14.89 -13.73 14.65
CA TYR A 10 15.78 -12.76 14.02
C TYR A 10 16.94 -13.46 13.28
N ASP A 11 17.61 -14.40 13.95
CA ASP A 11 18.71 -15.16 13.34
C ASP A 11 18.23 -16.05 12.19
N GLU A 12 17.00 -16.58 12.27
CA GLU A 12 16.36 -17.32 11.19
C GLU A 12 16.10 -16.42 9.98
N ALA A 13 15.55 -15.22 10.17
CA ALA A 13 15.32 -14.27 9.08
C ALA A 13 16.62 -13.87 8.37
N LEU A 14 17.70 -13.63 9.12
CA LEU A 14 19.02 -13.36 8.53
C LEU A 14 19.56 -14.55 7.75
N ARG A 15 19.45 -15.76 8.32
CA ARG A 15 19.89 -16.99 7.67
C ARG A 15 19.11 -17.25 6.39
N TYR A 16 17.80 -17.03 6.39
CA TYR A 16 16.93 -17.15 5.22
C TYR A 16 17.42 -16.28 4.05
N HIS A 17 17.87 -15.05 4.30
CA HIS A 17 18.36 -14.14 3.24
C HIS A 17 19.80 -14.44 2.79
N ALA A 18 20.59 -15.15 3.60
CA ALA A 18 22.02 -15.37 3.33
C ALA A 18 22.36 -16.78 2.83
N GLN A 19 21.55 -17.79 3.17
CA GLN A 19 21.90 -19.19 2.96
C GLN A 19 21.74 -19.61 1.49
N GLY A 20 22.77 -20.29 0.94
CA GLY A 20 22.79 -20.74 -0.45
C GLY A 20 23.20 -19.61 -1.39
N LYS A 21 22.23 -18.86 -1.91
CA LYS A 21 22.43 -17.69 -2.77
C LYS A 21 21.82 -16.47 -2.07
N PRO A 22 22.57 -15.40 -1.78
CA PRO A 22 22.04 -14.23 -1.11
C PRO A 22 20.91 -13.55 -1.89
N GLY A 23 19.96 -12.96 -1.15
CA GLY A 23 18.79 -12.29 -1.72
C GLY A 23 17.66 -13.26 -2.05
N LYS A 24 16.57 -12.72 -2.59
CA LYS A 24 15.32 -13.49 -2.83
C LYS A 24 14.92 -13.60 -4.30
N MET A 25 15.70 -13.00 -5.20
CA MET A 25 15.37 -12.89 -6.62
C MET A 25 16.52 -13.40 -7.50
N GLU A 26 16.16 -13.89 -8.68
CA GLU A 26 17.10 -14.17 -9.76
C GLU A 26 16.47 -13.96 -11.13
N ILE A 27 17.31 -13.76 -12.15
CA ILE A 27 16.89 -13.59 -13.54
C ILE A 27 17.19 -14.89 -14.29
N ILE A 28 16.17 -15.45 -14.92
CA ILE A 28 16.27 -16.69 -15.71
C ILE A 28 15.82 -16.41 -17.14
N ALA A 29 16.59 -16.89 -18.12
CA ALA A 29 16.23 -16.77 -19.52
C ALA A 29 15.00 -17.64 -19.84
N THR A 30 14.02 -17.07 -20.54
CA THR A 30 12.79 -17.78 -20.94
C THR A 30 12.91 -18.53 -22.27
N LYS A 31 13.93 -18.20 -23.06
CA LYS A 31 14.24 -18.84 -24.35
C LYS A 31 15.50 -19.69 -24.24
N ALA A 32 15.56 -20.76 -25.03
CA ALA A 32 16.76 -21.58 -25.12
C ALA A 32 17.93 -20.73 -25.64
N VAL A 33 19.14 -21.02 -25.14
CA VAL A 33 20.41 -20.37 -25.54
C VAL A 33 21.53 -21.42 -25.63
N ALA A 34 21.18 -22.65 -26.05
CA ALA A 34 22.08 -23.81 -25.99
C ALA A 34 22.82 -24.05 -27.33
N THR A 35 22.28 -23.56 -28.44
CA THR A 35 22.83 -23.79 -29.78
C THR A 35 23.28 -22.50 -30.46
N GLN A 36 24.07 -22.62 -31.53
CA GLN A 36 24.44 -21.49 -32.38
C GLN A 36 23.19 -20.80 -32.98
N GLN A 37 22.19 -21.59 -33.37
CA GLN A 37 20.93 -21.06 -33.88
C GLN A 37 20.20 -20.26 -32.80
N ASP A 38 20.09 -20.79 -31.58
CA ASP A 38 19.47 -20.08 -30.45
C ASP A 38 20.16 -18.74 -30.19
N LEU A 39 21.50 -18.73 -30.12
CA LEU A 39 22.28 -17.50 -29.91
C LEU A 39 22.10 -16.49 -31.04
N SER A 40 21.99 -16.96 -32.28
CA SER A 40 21.75 -16.09 -33.45
C SER A 40 20.37 -15.45 -33.46
N LEU A 41 19.39 -16.03 -32.76
CA LEU A 41 18.03 -15.50 -32.60
C LEU A 41 17.92 -14.62 -31.35
N ALA A 42 18.47 -15.07 -30.23
CA ALA A 42 18.46 -14.35 -28.96
C ALA A 42 19.30 -13.08 -28.97
N TYR A 43 20.32 -13.03 -29.84
CA TYR A 43 21.20 -11.89 -30.01
C TYR A 43 21.50 -11.64 -31.49
N SER A 44 22.68 -11.12 -31.82
CA SER A 44 23.05 -10.81 -33.20
C SER A 44 23.19 -12.07 -34.07
N PRO A 45 22.70 -12.06 -35.31
CA PRO A 45 22.04 -10.92 -35.98
C PRO A 45 20.51 -10.84 -35.77
N GLY A 46 19.86 -11.89 -35.25
CA GLY A 46 18.40 -12.03 -35.23
C GLY A 46 17.67 -11.00 -34.38
N VAL A 47 18.27 -10.53 -33.28
CA VAL A 47 17.70 -9.49 -32.39
C VAL A 47 17.42 -8.17 -33.12
N ALA A 48 18.02 -7.92 -34.29
CA ALA A 48 17.72 -6.74 -35.09
C ALA A 48 16.26 -6.72 -35.58
N ALA A 49 15.65 -7.89 -35.83
CA ALA A 49 14.28 -7.97 -36.33
C ALA A 49 13.24 -7.37 -35.36
N PRO A 50 13.15 -7.78 -34.08
CA PRO A 50 12.23 -7.14 -33.13
C PRO A 50 12.58 -5.67 -32.87
N CYS A 51 13.86 -5.27 -32.89
CA CYS A 51 14.23 -3.85 -32.75
C CYS A 51 13.65 -2.98 -33.87
N LEU A 52 13.75 -3.43 -35.13
CA LEU A 52 13.20 -2.71 -36.27
C LEU A 52 11.67 -2.72 -36.24
N ALA A 53 11.04 -3.84 -35.88
CA ALA A 53 9.59 -3.92 -35.74
C ALA A 53 9.05 -2.92 -34.69
N ILE A 54 9.72 -2.79 -33.55
CA ILE A 54 9.36 -1.82 -32.50
C ILE A 54 9.62 -0.37 -32.95
N ALA A 55 10.67 -0.13 -33.75
CA ALA A 55 10.93 1.19 -34.30
C ALA A 55 9.85 1.63 -35.30
N ASP A 56 9.32 0.69 -36.09
CA ASP A 56 8.24 0.93 -37.05
C ASP A 56 6.86 1.04 -36.38
N ASP A 57 6.60 0.20 -35.37
CA ASP A 57 5.38 0.21 -34.55
C ASP A 57 5.71 0.01 -33.06
N PRO A 58 5.80 1.11 -32.27
CA PRO A 58 6.16 1.06 -30.86
C PRO A 58 5.27 0.15 -30.00
N GLU A 59 4.01 -0.08 -30.37
CA GLU A 59 3.10 -0.94 -29.61
C GLU A 59 3.54 -2.40 -29.60
N THR A 60 4.29 -2.83 -30.62
CA THR A 60 4.82 -4.21 -30.69
C THR A 60 5.89 -4.50 -29.65
N VAL A 61 6.33 -3.49 -28.87
CA VAL A 61 7.17 -3.69 -27.67
C VAL A 61 6.52 -4.67 -26.69
N TYR A 62 5.18 -4.69 -26.62
CA TYR A 62 4.43 -5.61 -25.76
C TYR A 62 4.39 -7.05 -26.28
N ASP A 63 4.68 -7.26 -27.56
CA ASP A 63 4.67 -8.58 -28.19
C ASP A 63 6.06 -9.22 -28.18
N TYR A 64 7.10 -8.40 -28.38
CA TYR A 64 8.48 -8.88 -28.54
C TYR A 64 9.35 -8.73 -27.31
N THR A 65 8.85 -8.09 -26.25
CA THR A 65 9.60 -7.89 -25.01
C THR A 65 8.78 -8.27 -23.78
N THR A 66 9.43 -8.27 -22.63
CA THR A 66 8.80 -8.51 -21.35
C THR A 66 8.03 -7.29 -20.80
N LYS A 67 8.02 -6.12 -21.48
CA LYS A 67 7.43 -4.88 -20.95
C LYS A 67 6.01 -5.09 -20.42
N GLY A 68 5.18 -5.84 -21.15
CA GLY A 68 3.77 -6.07 -20.80
C GLY A 68 3.53 -6.86 -19.50
N ASN A 69 4.52 -7.58 -18.99
CA ASN A 69 4.40 -8.35 -17.74
C ASN A 69 5.43 -7.92 -16.69
N ARG A 70 6.12 -6.80 -16.91
CA ARG A 70 7.23 -6.36 -16.07
C ARG A 70 6.89 -5.07 -15.35
N ILE A 71 7.07 -5.04 -14.04
CA ILE A 71 6.93 -3.83 -13.23
C ILE A 71 8.22 -3.47 -12.51
N ALA A 72 8.32 -2.23 -12.05
CA ALA A 72 9.35 -1.79 -11.12
C ALA A 72 8.76 -1.55 -9.73
N VAL A 73 9.34 -2.13 -8.70
CA VAL A 73 9.12 -1.75 -7.30
C VAL A 73 10.20 -0.73 -6.94
N ILE A 74 9.81 0.52 -6.69
CA ILE A 74 10.74 1.64 -6.54
C ILE A 74 10.58 2.27 -5.16
N SER A 75 11.70 2.45 -4.47
CA SER A 75 11.76 3.08 -3.16
C SER A 75 13.04 3.91 -3.00
N ASN A 76 13.03 4.90 -2.11
CA ASN A 76 14.25 5.52 -1.59
C ASN A 76 14.55 5.13 -0.13
N GLY A 77 13.74 4.23 0.45
CA GLY A 77 13.94 3.73 1.81
C GLY A 77 13.70 4.76 2.92
N THR A 78 12.93 5.82 2.63
CA THR A 78 12.67 6.89 3.60
C THR A 78 11.57 6.56 4.61
N ALA A 79 10.76 5.52 4.37
CA ALA A 79 9.70 5.08 5.26
C ALA A 79 9.58 3.54 5.29
N VAL A 80 10.70 2.84 5.53
CA VAL A 80 10.73 1.37 5.50
C VAL A 80 9.93 0.78 6.66
N LEU A 81 8.78 0.19 6.38
CA LEU A 81 7.89 -0.40 7.39
C LEU A 81 7.59 0.60 8.53
N GLY A 82 7.64 0.15 9.80
CA GLY A 82 7.63 1.01 10.99
C GLY A 82 9.02 1.47 11.45
N LEU A 83 10.06 1.29 10.64
CA LEU A 83 11.46 1.56 11.02
C LEU A 83 11.93 2.97 10.62
N GLY A 84 11.17 3.66 9.78
CA GLY A 84 11.45 5.02 9.32
C GLY A 84 12.49 5.07 8.20
N ASN A 85 13.25 6.15 8.15
CA ASN A 85 14.26 6.35 7.11
C ASN A 85 15.52 5.51 7.42
N LEU A 86 15.69 4.42 6.67
CA LEU A 86 16.88 3.56 6.72
C LEU A 86 17.80 3.76 5.50
N GLY A 87 17.34 4.53 4.50
CA GLY A 87 18.00 4.73 3.23
C GLY A 87 17.80 3.58 2.23
N ALA A 88 18.16 3.85 0.98
CA ALA A 88 17.96 2.98 -0.17
C ALA A 88 18.50 1.55 0.04
N LEU A 89 19.75 1.38 0.48
CA LEU A 89 20.34 0.04 0.62
C LEU A 89 19.64 -0.83 1.67
N ALA A 90 19.16 -0.22 2.76
CA ALA A 90 18.51 -0.96 3.83
C ALA A 90 17.05 -1.32 3.51
N SER A 91 16.42 -0.66 2.53
CA SER A 91 15.08 -1.01 2.06
C SER A 91 15.08 -2.21 1.11
N LYS A 92 16.21 -2.49 0.45
CA LYS A 92 16.34 -3.56 -0.56
C LYS A 92 15.73 -4.90 -0.17
N PRO A 93 15.94 -5.44 1.05
CA PRO A 93 15.27 -6.69 1.43
C PRO A 93 13.75 -6.59 1.38
N VAL A 94 13.13 -5.46 1.73
CA VAL A 94 11.68 -5.29 1.64
C VAL A 94 11.24 -5.28 0.17
N MET A 95 11.97 -4.55 -0.69
CA MET A 95 11.65 -4.42 -2.12
C MET A 95 11.78 -5.75 -2.87
N GLU A 96 12.84 -6.53 -2.62
CA GLU A 96 12.96 -7.90 -3.12
C GLU A 96 11.79 -8.78 -2.65
N GLY A 97 11.35 -8.57 -1.40
CA GLY A 97 10.19 -9.26 -0.85
C GLY A 97 8.92 -8.97 -1.66
N LYS A 98 8.65 -7.70 -1.94
CA LYS A 98 7.52 -7.26 -2.77
C LYS A 98 7.59 -7.88 -4.17
N ALA A 99 8.77 -7.87 -4.80
CA ALA A 99 8.98 -8.50 -6.10
C ALA A 99 8.66 -10.01 -6.11
N VAL A 100 9.06 -10.75 -5.07
CA VAL A 100 8.70 -12.17 -4.91
C VAL A 100 7.18 -12.36 -4.79
N LEU A 101 6.49 -11.49 -4.04
CA LEU A 101 5.05 -11.59 -3.86
C LEU A 101 4.30 -11.32 -5.17
N PHE A 102 4.72 -10.32 -5.95
CA PHE A 102 4.20 -10.08 -7.31
C PHE A 102 4.32 -11.33 -8.19
N LYS A 103 5.51 -11.95 -8.21
CA LYS A 103 5.74 -13.16 -8.99
C LYS A 103 4.91 -14.34 -8.50
N ARG A 104 4.86 -14.55 -7.18
CA ARG A 104 4.21 -15.72 -6.58
C ARG A 104 2.70 -15.71 -6.70
N PHE A 105 2.07 -14.54 -6.60
CA PHE A 105 0.61 -14.40 -6.52
C PHE A 105 -0.04 -13.97 -7.84
N ALA A 106 0.69 -13.27 -8.72
CA ALA A 106 0.13 -12.72 -9.95
C ALA A 106 0.94 -13.06 -11.23
N ASP A 107 2.01 -13.85 -11.10
CA ASP A 107 2.96 -14.15 -12.19
C ASP A 107 3.51 -12.90 -12.89
N ILE A 108 3.72 -11.83 -12.12
CA ILE A 108 4.29 -10.58 -12.62
C ILE A 108 5.80 -10.57 -12.39
N ASP A 109 6.56 -10.27 -13.44
CA ASP A 109 8.01 -10.12 -13.32
C ASP A 109 8.33 -8.74 -12.75
N CYS A 110 9.17 -8.68 -11.72
CA CYS A 110 9.42 -7.44 -11.00
C CYS A 110 10.92 -7.18 -10.83
N PHE A 111 11.31 -5.92 -10.96
CA PHE A 111 12.62 -5.42 -10.55
C PHE A 111 12.47 -4.46 -9.38
N ASP A 112 13.21 -4.71 -8.31
CA ASP A 112 13.41 -3.77 -7.23
C ASP A 112 14.47 -2.72 -7.62
N LEU A 113 14.15 -1.44 -7.42
CA LEU A 113 15.00 -0.30 -7.74
C LEU A 113 15.05 0.66 -6.55
N GLU A 114 16.17 0.65 -5.84
CA GLU A 114 16.42 1.55 -4.71
C GLU A 114 17.14 2.83 -5.18
N LEU A 115 16.47 3.97 -5.09
CA LEU A 115 17.00 5.28 -5.49
C LEU A 115 17.62 5.98 -4.27
N ASP A 116 18.93 6.22 -4.31
CA ASP A 116 19.67 6.92 -3.25
C ASP A 116 19.51 8.46 -3.35
N THR A 117 18.26 8.93 -3.30
CA THR A 117 17.91 10.35 -3.29
C THR A 117 16.65 10.62 -2.47
N GLU A 118 16.67 11.71 -1.71
CA GLU A 118 15.49 12.28 -1.05
C GLU A 118 14.90 13.46 -1.84
N ASP A 119 15.56 13.88 -2.93
CA ASP A 119 15.06 14.96 -3.78
C ASP A 119 13.94 14.45 -4.69
N VAL A 120 12.79 15.13 -4.62
CA VAL A 120 11.58 14.74 -5.36
C VAL A 120 11.77 14.85 -6.87
N ASP A 121 12.51 15.87 -7.35
CA ASP A 121 12.75 16.06 -8.78
C ASP A 121 13.70 14.99 -9.33
N GLU A 122 14.77 14.67 -8.60
CA GLU A 122 15.68 13.59 -8.95
C GLU A 122 14.98 12.24 -8.96
N PHE A 123 14.13 11.96 -7.96
CA PHE A 123 13.34 10.74 -7.90
C PHE A 123 12.41 10.63 -9.11
N VAL A 124 11.57 11.65 -9.34
CA VAL A 124 10.62 11.66 -10.45
C VAL A 124 11.32 11.53 -11.80
N ASN A 125 12.43 12.24 -12.01
CA ASN A 125 13.21 12.15 -13.24
C ASN A 125 13.82 10.76 -13.44
N SER A 126 14.34 10.14 -12.38
CA SER A 126 14.90 8.79 -12.44
C SER A 126 13.84 7.78 -12.89
N VAL A 127 12.64 7.83 -12.27
CA VAL A 127 11.57 6.90 -12.59
C VAL A 127 11.01 7.13 -14.00
N ARG A 128 10.65 8.37 -14.35
CA ARG A 128 9.98 8.64 -15.64
C ARG A 128 10.85 8.28 -16.85
N LEU A 129 12.17 8.46 -16.74
CA LEU A 129 13.10 8.14 -17.83
C LEU A 129 13.21 6.62 -18.08
N MET A 130 12.88 5.81 -17.08
CA MET A 130 12.85 4.35 -17.20
C MET A 130 11.49 3.80 -17.66
N GLY A 131 10.47 4.66 -17.86
CA GLY A 131 9.12 4.26 -18.29
C GLY A 131 9.07 3.25 -19.45
N PRO A 132 9.88 3.40 -20.52
CA PRO A 132 9.90 2.43 -21.62
C PRO A 132 10.18 0.98 -21.18
N SER A 133 10.93 0.75 -20.10
CA SER A 133 11.33 -0.58 -19.62
C SER A 133 10.23 -1.37 -18.91
N PHE A 134 9.17 -0.70 -18.45
CA PHE A 134 8.18 -1.28 -17.54
C PHE A 134 6.76 -1.13 -18.09
N GLY A 135 5.90 -2.09 -17.75
CA GLY A 135 4.46 -2.03 -17.96
C GLY A 135 3.70 -1.40 -16.80
N GLY A 136 4.37 -1.12 -15.68
CA GLY A 136 3.81 -0.41 -14.52
C GLY A 136 4.86 -0.12 -13.44
N ILE A 137 4.56 0.84 -12.56
CA ILE A 137 5.45 1.28 -11.47
C ILE A 137 4.71 1.14 -10.13
N ASN A 138 5.29 0.37 -9.21
CA ASN A 138 4.88 0.28 -7.82
C ASN A 138 5.82 1.12 -6.95
N LEU A 139 5.31 2.20 -6.36
CA LEU A 139 6.04 3.01 -5.38
C LEU A 139 5.86 2.43 -3.98
N GLU A 140 6.93 2.41 -3.20
CA GLU A 140 6.97 1.69 -1.92
C GLU A 140 7.85 2.40 -0.89
N ASP A 141 7.45 2.43 0.38
CA ASP A 141 8.26 2.88 1.52
C ASP A 141 8.85 4.30 1.34
N ILE A 142 8.04 5.24 0.82
CA ILE A 142 8.40 6.65 0.61
C ILE A 142 7.68 7.52 1.65
N LYS A 143 8.41 8.36 2.37
CA LYS A 143 7.85 9.22 3.42
C LYS A 143 6.84 10.24 2.86
N ALA A 144 5.86 10.59 3.68
CA ALA A 144 4.98 11.73 3.43
C ALA A 144 5.63 13.04 3.93
N PRO A 145 5.39 14.19 3.25
CA PRO A 145 4.46 14.38 2.13
C PRO A 145 5.03 14.09 0.72
N GLU A 146 6.31 13.74 0.60
CA GLU A 146 7.00 13.58 -0.68
C GLU A 146 6.37 12.50 -1.56
N CYS A 147 5.92 11.38 -0.97
CA CYS A 147 5.22 10.31 -1.69
C CYS A 147 4.00 10.80 -2.49
N PHE A 148 3.22 11.74 -1.96
CA PHE A 148 2.07 12.30 -2.67
C PHE A 148 2.48 13.07 -3.92
N ILE A 149 3.53 13.89 -3.81
CA ILE A 149 4.03 14.72 -4.91
C ILE A 149 4.66 13.83 -5.99
N ILE A 150 5.44 12.83 -5.56
CA ILE A 150 6.09 11.86 -6.45
C ILE A 150 5.02 11.09 -7.24
N GLU A 151 4.04 10.50 -6.55
CA GLU A 151 3.00 9.72 -7.21
C GLU A 151 2.19 10.58 -8.18
N GLN A 152 1.72 11.75 -7.75
CA GLN A 152 0.94 12.65 -8.59
C GLN A 152 1.70 12.99 -9.89
N ARG A 153 2.96 13.42 -9.77
CA ARG A 153 3.75 13.82 -10.93
C ARG A 153 4.05 12.65 -11.86
N LEU A 154 4.34 11.47 -11.31
CA LEU A 154 4.58 10.29 -12.14
C LEU A 154 3.32 9.84 -12.88
N ARG A 155 2.15 9.88 -12.24
CA ARG A 155 0.85 9.61 -12.90
C ARG A 155 0.54 10.61 -14.02
N GLU A 156 0.98 11.86 -13.89
CA GLU A 156 0.80 12.90 -14.93
C GLU A 156 1.81 12.78 -16.08
N LEU A 157 3.03 12.31 -15.79
CA LEU A 157 4.14 12.30 -16.75
C LEU A 157 4.29 10.98 -17.52
N MET A 158 3.71 9.89 -17.02
CA MET A 158 3.88 8.54 -17.57
C MET A 158 2.59 8.02 -18.22
N ASP A 159 2.75 7.14 -19.20
CA ASP A 159 1.70 6.47 -19.96
C ASP A 159 1.43 5.03 -19.48
N ILE A 160 2.03 4.65 -18.36
CA ILE A 160 1.90 3.35 -17.68
C ILE A 160 1.35 3.58 -16.26
N PRO A 161 0.68 2.58 -15.65
CA PRO A 161 0.07 2.74 -14.35
C PRO A 161 1.16 2.90 -13.28
N VAL A 162 1.02 3.96 -12.48
CA VAL A 162 1.82 4.24 -11.28
C VAL A 162 0.93 4.10 -10.07
N PHE A 163 1.37 3.31 -9.09
CA PHE A 163 0.60 2.99 -7.89
C PHE A 163 1.50 2.99 -6.67
N HIS A 164 1.10 3.71 -5.62
CA HIS A 164 1.79 3.65 -4.34
C HIS A 164 1.09 2.66 -3.41
N ASP A 165 1.74 1.55 -3.06
CA ASP A 165 1.10 0.46 -2.33
C ASP A 165 0.73 0.83 -0.90
N ASP A 166 1.62 1.52 -0.17
CA ASP A 166 1.33 1.95 1.21
C ASP A 166 0.13 2.89 1.30
N GLN A 167 -0.17 3.62 0.21
CA GLN A 167 -1.34 4.48 0.11
C GLN A 167 -2.57 3.65 -0.31
N HIS A 168 -2.62 3.30 -1.58
CA HIS A 168 -3.83 2.80 -2.22
C HIS A 168 -4.04 1.31 -1.95
N GLY A 169 -2.97 0.53 -1.81
CA GLY A 169 -3.07 -0.88 -1.41
C GLY A 169 -3.72 -1.02 -0.05
N THR A 170 -3.20 -0.27 0.94
CA THR A 170 -3.79 -0.22 2.29
C THR A 170 -5.25 0.23 2.24
N ALA A 171 -5.55 1.28 1.45
CA ALA A 171 -6.92 1.78 1.31
C ALA A 171 -7.89 0.72 0.79
N ILE A 172 -7.51 -0.01 -0.26
CA ILE A 172 -8.36 -1.03 -0.90
C ILE A 172 -8.70 -2.17 0.06
N ILE A 173 -7.70 -2.71 0.78
CA ILE A 173 -7.94 -3.82 1.72
C ILE A 173 -8.74 -3.33 2.93
N CYS A 174 -8.47 -2.12 3.41
CA CYS A 174 -9.24 -1.48 4.46
C CYS A 174 -10.71 -1.30 4.04
N ALA A 175 -10.95 -0.77 2.84
CA ALA A 175 -12.29 -0.60 2.28
C ALA A 175 -13.03 -1.94 2.12
N ALA A 176 -12.37 -3.00 1.64
CA ALA A 176 -12.95 -4.33 1.56
C ALA A 176 -13.39 -4.86 2.94
N GLY A 177 -12.54 -4.68 3.96
CA GLY A 177 -12.89 -5.03 5.33
C GLY A 177 -14.07 -4.21 5.87
N ILE A 178 -14.13 -2.91 5.56
CA ILE A 178 -15.22 -2.01 5.97
C ILE A 178 -16.54 -2.43 5.30
N ILE A 179 -16.54 -2.77 4.00
CA ILE A 179 -17.74 -3.27 3.30
C ILE A 179 -18.35 -4.44 4.07
N ASN A 180 -17.55 -5.47 4.35
CA ASN A 180 -18.01 -6.66 5.07
C ASN A 180 -18.42 -6.35 6.51
N ALA A 181 -17.68 -5.49 7.22
CA ALA A 181 -18.02 -5.11 8.58
C ALA A 181 -19.32 -4.28 8.67
N LEU A 182 -19.59 -3.42 7.70
CA LEU A 182 -20.85 -2.68 7.60
C LEU A 182 -22.02 -3.63 7.35
N ASP A 183 -21.87 -4.60 6.43
CA ASP A 183 -22.90 -5.62 6.16
C ASP A 183 -23.21 -6.46 7.41
N LEU A 184 -22.18 -7.00 8.07
CA LEU A 184 -22.31 -7.80 9.29
C LEU A 184 -22.96 -7.03 10.45
N THR A 185 -22.84 -5.70 10.46
CA THR A 185 -23.43 -4.85 11.49
C THR A 185 -24.75 -4.20 11.06
N GLY A 186 -25.20 -4.43 9.82
CA GLY A 186 -26.43 -3.87 9.26
C GLY A 186 -26.38 -2.33 9.10
N ARG A 187 -25.18 -1.77 8.90
CA ARG A 187 -24.95 -0.33 8.77
C ARG A 187 -24.85 0.11 7.31
N SER A 188 -25.31 1.32 7.03
CA SER A 188 -24.98 2.01 5.78
C SER A 188 -23.75 2.90 5.98
N ILE A 189 -22.85 2.93 4.98
CA ILE A 189 -21.71 3.85 4.98
C ILE A 189 -22.14 5.32 5.13
N LYS A 190 -23.35 5.67 4.67
CA LYS A 190 -23.91 7.04 4.74
C LYS A 190 -24.22 7.51 6.15
N ASP A 191 -24.50 6.59 7.07
CA ASP A 191 -24.91 6.91 8.45
C ASP A 191 -23.80 6.58 9.47
N THR A 192 -22.65 6.11 9.00
CA THR A 192 -21.54 5.63 9.83
C THR A 192 -20.62 6.76 10.22
N LYS A 193 -20.18 6.81 11.48
CA LYS A 193 -19.14 7.73 11.97
C LYS A 193 -17.78 7.03 12.04
N VAL A 194 -16.78 7.61 11.39
CA VAL A 194 -15.42 7.05 11.29
C VAL A 194 -14.43 7.97 11.96
N VAL A 195 -13.59 7.41 12.83
CA VAL A 195 -12.41 8.09 13.40
C VAL A 195 -11.17 7.44 12.83
N ILE A 196 -10.28 8.26 12.26
CA ILE A 196 -9.02 7.81 11.69
C ILE A 196 -7.90 8.42 12.51
N ASN A 197 -7.02 7.59 13.07
CA ASN A 197 -5.86 8.05 13.81
C ASN A 197 -4.59 7.80 12.99
N GLY A 198 -3.93 8.89 12.62
CA GLY A 198 -2.85 8.92 11.63
C GLY A 198 -3.26 9.85 10.48
N ALA A 199 -2.35 10.72 10.06
CA ALA A 199 -2.58 11.65 8.93
C ALA A 199 -1.41 11.57 7.93
N GLY A 200 -0.87 10.36 7.77
CA GLY A 200 0.12 10.01 6.75
C GLY A 200 -0.54 9.46 5.49
N ALA A 201 0.29 8.93 4.58
CA ALA A 201 -0.11 8.48 3.24
C ALA A 201 -1.24 7.44 3.27
N ALA A 202 -1.07 6.36 4.02
CA ALA A 202 -2.07 5.30 4.16
C ALA A 202 -3.41 5.80 4.71
N ALA A 203 -3.38 6.65 5.74
CA ALA A 203 -4.58 7.12 6.42
C ALA A 203 -5.42 8.07 5.56
N ILE A 204 -4.74 8.96 4.84
CA ILE A 204 -5.38 9.88 3.89
C ILE A 204 -5.99 9.07 2.74
N ALA A 205 -5.26 8.13 2.15
CA ALA A 205 -5.78 7.28 1.07
C ALA A 205 -6.98 6.42 1.51
N CYS A 206 -6.94 5.83 2.71
CA CYS A 206 -8.10 5.11 3.28
C CYS A 206 -9.32 6.04 3.40
N LEU A 207 -9.12 7.25 3.93
CA LEU A 207 -10.19 8.23 4.12
C LEU A 207 -10.78 8.71 2.77
N GLU A 208 -9.93 8.96 1.78
CA GLU A 208 -10.36 9.38 0.45
C GLU A 208 -11.18 8.28 -0.24
N LEU A 209 -10.73 7.02 -0.19
CA LEU A 209 -11.44 5.91 -0.81
C LEU A 209 -12.80 5.67 -0.16
N ILE A 210 -12.90 5.64 1.18
CA ILE A 210 -14.21 5.45 1.84
C ILE A 210 -15.15 6.64 1.60
N LYS A 211 -14.63 7.86 1.42
CA LYS A 211 -15.44 9.01 0.98
C LYS A 211 -15.92 8.85 -0.46
N ALA A 212 -15.07 8.37 -1.37
CA ALA A 212 -15.45 8.06 -2.75
C ALA A 212 -16.55 6.98 -2.80
N MET A 213 -16.53 6.04 -1.86
CA MET A 213 -17.57 5.01 -1.68
C MET A 213 -18.86 5.53 -1.02
N GLY A 214 -18.91 6.80 -0.58
CA GLY A 214 -20.12 7.45 -0.11
C GLY A 214 -20.17 7.80 1.39
N LEU A 215 -19.06 7.70 2.12
CA LEU A 215 -18.97 8.24 3.49
C LEU A 215 -19.12 9.78 3.47
N PRO A 216 -20.08 10.38 4.20
CA PRO A 216 -20.21 11.83 4.25
C PRO A 216 -18.98 12.50 4.86
N HIS A 217 -18.57 13.64 4.30
CA HIS A 217 -17.36 14.35 4.74
C HIS A 217 -17.33 14.63 6.26
N ASN A 218 -18.44 15.12 6.82
CA ASN A 218 -18.55 15.46 8.24
C ASN A 218 -18.72 14.26 9.17
N ASN A 219 -18.86 13.04 8.62
CA ASN A 219 -18.91 11.82 9.42
C ASN A 219 -17.52 11.21 9.66
N ALA A 220 -16.47 11.80 9.10
CA ALA A 220 -15.10 11.33 9.27
C ALA A 220 -14.26 12.33 10.05
N ILE A 221 -13.67 11.89 11.16
CA ILE A 221 -12.75 12.69 11.96
C ILE A 221 -11.34 12.14 11.80
N LEU A 222 -10.45 12.94 11.22
CA LEU A 222 -9.03 12.61 11.08
C LEU A 222 -8.25 13.18 12.28
N CYS A 223 -7.36 12.38 12.85
CA CYS A 223 -6.50 12.75 13.97
C CYS A 223 -5.02 12.59 13.60
N ASP A 224 -4.16 13.47 14.09
CA ASP A 224 -2.71 13.33 14.01
C ASP A 224 -2.04 13.51 15.38
N THR A 225 -0.72 13.64 15.41
CA THR A 225 0.05 13.79 16.66
C THR A 225 -0.26 15.05 17.47
N LYS A 226 -1.06 15.99 16.94
CA LYS A 226 -1.53 17.17 17.68
C LYS A 226 -3.04 17.11 18.00
N GLY A 227 -3.70 15.99 17.72
CA GLY A 227 -5.13 15.78 17.95
C GLY A 227 -5.96 15.89 16.67
N VAL A 228 -7.21 16.29 16.81
CA VAL A 228 -8.20 16.33 15.72
C VAL A 228 -7.80 17.34 14.63
N ILE A 229 -8.04 16.99 13.37
CA ILE A 229 -7.94 17.87 12.20
C ILE A 229 -9.30 18.56 12.02
N TYR A 230 -9.41 19.80 12.51
CA TYR A 230 -10.65 20.59 12.49
C TYR A 230 -10.49 21.88 11.68
N GLN A 231 -11.61 22.46 11.25
CA GLN A 231 -11.63 23.74 10.53
C GLN A 231 -11.11 24.87 11.43
N GLY A 232 -10.12 25.63 10.95
CA GLY A 232 -9.47 26.70 11.72
C GLY A 232 -8.28 26.24 12.57
N ARG A 233 -7.90 24.96 12.52
CA ARG A 233 -6.64 24.49 13.12
C ARG A 233 -5.44 25.10 12.38
N GLU A 234 -4.53 25.74 13.12
CA GLU A 234 -3.31 26.33 12.53
C GLU A 234 -2.09 25.39 12.58
N ALA A 235 -1.93 24.63 13.67
CA ALA A 235 -0.72 23.86 13.92
C ALA A 235 -0.68 22.52 13.16
N GLY A 236 0.43 22.24 12.46
CA GLY A 236 0.70 20.94 11.85
C GLY A 236 -0.16 20.61 10.61
N MET A 237 -0.77 21.62 10.00
CA MET A 237 -1.60 21.51 8.80
C MET A 237 -0.76 21.56 7.51
N ASN A 238 -1.24 20.87 6.49
CA ASN A 238 -0.73 20.91 5.12
C ASN A 238 -1.93 20.75 4.15
N GLN A 239 -1.71 20.89 2.85
CA GLN A 239 -2.81 20.87 1.86
C GLN A 239 -3.65 19.58 1.91
N TRP A 240 -3.01 18.42 2.09
CA TRP A 240 -3.69 17.12 2.14
C TRP A 240 -4.55 16.97 3.40
N LYS A 241 -4.06 17.43 4.56
CA LYS A 241 -4.83 17.45 5.82
C LYS A 241 -5.98 18.45 5.77
N SER A 242 -5.76 19.62 5.19
CA SER A 242 -6.76 20.69 5.11
C SER A 242 -8.01 20.25 4.34
N ALA A 243 -7.86 19.40 3.32
CA ALA A 243 -8.97 18.82 2.57
C ALA A 243 -9.88 17.92 3.41
N HIS A 244 -9.45 17.53 4.61
CA HIS A 244 -10.18 16.63 5.51
C HIS A 244 -10.54 17.28 6.85
N ALA A 245 -10.33 18.59 6.99
CA ALA A 245 -10.78 19.32 8.16
C ALA A 245 -12.32 19.38 8.22
N VAL A 246 -12.86 19.07 9.38
CA VAL A 246 -14.31 19.10 9.67
C VAL A 246 -14.64 20.11 10.75
N GLU A 247 -15.90 20.57 10.77
CA GLU A 247 -16.43 21.39 11.87
C GLU A 247 -16.79 20.46 13.04
N THR A 248 -16.09 20.60 14.16
CA THR A 248 -16.30 19.78 15.37
C THR A 248 -15.71 20.47 16.60
N ASP A 249 -16.25 20.16 17.78
CA ASP A 249 -15.72 20.60 19.07
C ASP A 249 -14.65 19.66 19.64
N SER A 250 -14.53 18.43 19.11
CA SER A 250 -13.49 17.49 19.53
C SER A 250 -12.10 18.02 19.22
N ARG A 251 -11.16 17.88 20.16
CA ARG A 251 -9.76 18.29 20.05
C ARG A 251 -8.81 17.11 20.23
N THR A 252 -9.19 16.10 21.02
CA THR A 252 -8.37 14.90 21.24
C THR A 252 -8.93 13.66 20.56
N LEU A 253 -8.11 12.61 20.47
CA LEU A 253 -8.55 11.31 19.94
C LEU A 253 -9.64 10.70 20.84
N GLU A 254 -9.49 10.80 22.16
CA GLU A 254 -10.46 10.34 23.14
C GLU A 254 -11.84 10.94 22.91
N GLU A 255 -11.91 12.25 22.66
CA GLU A 255 -13.15 12.97 22.42
C GLU A 255 -13.77 12.59 21.07
N ALA A 256 -12.96 12.37 20.03
CA ALA A 256 -13.43 11.94 18.72
C ALA A 256 -14.01 10.52 18.75
N MET A 257 -13.47 9.64 19.59
CA MET A 257 -13.89 8.23 19.70
C MET A 257 -15.28 8.04 20.31
N VAL A 258 -15.80 9.03 21.03
CA VAL A 258 -17.12 8.95 21.69
C VAL A 258 -18.23 8.77 20.65
N GLY A 259 -18.88 7.60 20.68
CA GLY A 259 -19.96 7.26 19.76
C GLY A 259 -19.52 7.01 18.31
N ALA A 260 -18.22 6.83 18.05
CA ALA A 260 -17.74 6.41 16.74
C ALA A 260 -18.17 4.97 16.43
N ASP A 261 -18.54 4.69 15.18
CA ASP A 261 -18.86 3.33 14.70
C ASP A 261 -17.62 2.58 14.26
N ILE A 262 -16.71 3.28 13.57
CA ILE A 262 -15.48 2.72 13.03
C ILE A 262 -14.28 3.49 13.57
N PHE A 263 -13.26 2.76 14.00
CA PHE A 263 -11.92 3.29 14.25
C PHE A 263 -10.93 2.69 13.25
N LEU A 264 -10.17 3.54 12.55
CA LEU A 264 -9.06 3.16 11.68
C LEU A 264 -7.75 3.70 12.26
N GLY A 265 -6.93 2.79 12.79
CA GLY A 265 -5.59 3.08 13.30
C GLY A 265 -4.55 2.84 12.21
N LEU A 266 -3.85 3.91 11.82
CA LEU A 266 -2.71 3.92 10.90
C LEU A 266 -1.62 4.83 11.48
N SER A 267 -1.29 4.62 12.75
CA SER A 267 -0.41 5.50 13.53
C SER A 267 0.68 4.74 14.28
N VAL A 268 0.60 4.69 15.60
CA VAL A 268 1.65 4.17 16.49
C VAL A 268 1.05 3.27 17.56
N LYS A 269 1.89 2.35 18.03
CA LYS A 269 1.62 1.48 19.17
C LYS A 269 1.02 2.24 20.36
N ASP A 270 0.06 1.60 21.04
CA ASP A 270 -0.56 2.05 22.30
C ASP A 270 -1.22 3.43 22.23
N ALA A 271 -1.59 3.89 21.03
CA ALA A 271 -2.31 5.15 20.83
C ALA A 271 -3.78 5.10 21.29
N VAL A 272 -4.35 3.90 21.45
CA VAL A 272 -5.76 3.73 21.82
C VAL A 272 -5.87 3.01 23.17
N THR A 273 -6.69 3.57 24.06
CA THR A 273 -6.93 2.99 25.38
C THR A 273 -8.23 2.21 25.46
N LYS A 274 -8.34 1.34 26.46
CA LYS A 274 -9.57 0.60 26.80
C LYS A 274 -10.77 1.52 27.01
N ASP A 275 -10.58 2.71 27.57
CA ASP A 275 -11.69 3.63 27.83
C ASP A 275 -12.20 4.32 26.55
N MET A 276 -11.32 4.59 25.58
CA MET A 276 -11.76 5.04 24.25
C MET A 276 -12.61 3.96 23.55
N VAL A 277 -12.22 2.69 23.66
CA VAL A 277 -12.97 1.58 23.05
C VAL A 277 -14.34 1.38 23.71
N LYS A 278 -14.46 1.61 25.03
CA LYS A 278 -15.75 1.60 25.73
C LYS A 278 -16.66 2.75 25.29
N SER A 279 -16.11 3.90 24.91
CA SER A 279 -16.90 5.07 24.54
C SER A 279 -17.46 5.02 23.10
N MET A 280 -16.97 4.11 22.26
CA MET A 280 -17.48 3.86 20.90
C MET A 280 -18.92 3.34 20.89
N ALA A 281 -19.59 3.47 19.75
CA ALA A 281 -20.94 2.96 19.52
C ALA A 281 -21.06 1.43 19.73
N ALA A 282 -22.29 0.90 19.83
CA ALA A 282 -22.55 -0.54 19.89
C ALA A 282 -21.97 -1.26 18.67
N LYS A 283 -21.46 -2.49 18.81
CA LYS A 283 -20.80 -3.26 17.73
C LYS A 283 -19.72 -2.46 16.95
N PRO A 284 -18.67 -1.97 17.61
CA PRO A 284 -17.68 -1.09 17.01
C PRO A 284 -16.82 -1.91 16.05
N ILE A 285 -16.41 -1.26 14.96
CA ILE A 285 -15.49 -1.83 13.98
C ILE A 285 -14.13 -1.19 14.23
N ILE A 286 -13.14 -1.97 14.66
CA ILE A 286 -11.84 -1.47 15.13
C ILE A 286 -10.74 -2.10 14.27
N PHE A 287 -10.13 -1.30 13.42
CA PHE A 287 -9.01 -1.70 12.57
C PHE A 287 -7.74 -1.07 13.16
N ALA A 288 -6.96 -1.84 13.91
CA ALA A 288 -5.71 -1.37 14.54
C ALA A 288 -4.52 -1.90 13.72
N MET A 289 -4.07 -1.10 12.75
CA MET A 289 -3.20 -1.54 11.65
C MET A 289 -1.75 -1.05 11.78
N ALA A 290 -1.36 -0.39 12.87
CA ALA A 290 0.05 -0.10 13.12
C ALA A 290 0.88 -1.41 13.21
N ASN A 291 2.07 -1.36 12.61
CA ASN A 291 3.03 -2.46 12.60
C ASN A 291 4.35 -2.06 13.28
N PRO A 292 5.02 -2.98 13.99
CA PRO A 292 4.62 -4.38 14.26
C PRO A 292 3.64 -4.54 15.44
N ASP A 293 3.46 -3.48 16.25
CA ASP A 293 2.54 -3.47 17.38
C ASP A 293 1.36 -2.52 17.06
N PRO A 294 0.10 -2.98 17.20
CA PRO A 294 -1.08 -2.19 16.87
C PRO A 294 -1.34 -1.06 17.87
N GLU A 295 -2.21 -0.12 17.51
CA GLU A 295 -2.66 1.00 18.36
C GLU A 295 -3.29 0.52 19.68
N ILE A 296 -3.93 -0.64 19.64
CA ILE A 296 -4.44 -1.39 20.78
C ILE A 296 -4.48 -2.87 20.39
N ARG A 297 -4.20 -3.76 21.35
CA ARG A 297 -4.20 -5.20 21.08
C ARG A 297 -5.61 -5.79 21.06
N PRO A 298 -5.90 -6.82 20.24
CA PRO A 298 -7.20 -7.49 20.23
C PRO A 298 -7.63 -8.02 21.61
N GLU A 299 -6.70 -8.48 22.43
CA GLU A 299 -6.97 -8.96 23.79
C GLU A 299 -7.47 -7.82 24.69
N ASP A 300 -6.87 -6.64 24.57
CA ASP A 300 -7.28 -5.46 25.34
C ASP A 300 -8.67 -4.94 24.93
N ILE A 301 -9.04 -5.07 23.66
CA ILE A 301 -10.39 -4.78 23.17
C ILE A 301 -11.38 -5.79 23.76
N ALA A 302 -11.06 -7.09 23.70
CA ALA A 302 -11.95 -8.17 24.14
C ALA A 302 -12.31 -8.11 25.63
N GLU A 303 -11.42 -7.55 26.47
CA GLU A 303 -11.70 -7.32 27.89
C GLU A 303 -12.84 -6.31 28.14
N VAL A 304 -13.08 -5.39 27.19
CA VAL A 304 -14.01 -4.27 27.38
C VAL A 304 -15.18 -4.26 26.41
N ARG A 305 -15.06 -4.96 25.28
CA ARG A 305 -16.08 -5.08 24.24
C ARG A 305 -16.09 -6.49 23.67
N SER A 306 -17.15 -7.24 23.95
CA SER A 306 -17.40 -8.56 23.36
C SER A 306 -18.13 -8.49 22.01
N ASP A 307 -18.61 -7.32 21.62
CA ASP A 307 -19.40 -7.06 20.42
C ASP A 307 -18.58 -6.42 19.28
N ALA A 308 -17.28 -6.21 19.48
CA ALA A 308 -16.41 -5.54 18.51
C ALA A 308 -16.01 -6.47 17.34
N ILE A 309 -15.99 -5.93 16.13
CA ILE A 309 -15.27 -6.52 14.99
C ILE A 309 -13.86 -5.93 15.02
N VAL A 310 -12.85 -6.80 15.12
CA VAL A 310 -11.45 -6.38 15.22
C VAL A 310 -10.66 -6.89 14.03
N ALA A 311 -9.86 -6.02 13.44
CA ALA A 311 -8.91 -6.31 12.39
C ALA A 311 -7.54 -5.69 12.70
N THR A 312 -6.45 -6.33 12.25
CA THR A 312 -5.08 -5.83 12.46
C THR A 312 -4.21 -6.04 11.23
N GLY A 313 -3.02 -5.43 11.20
CA GLY A 313 -2.02 -5.71 10.15
C GLY A 313 -1.30 -7.05 10.28
N ARG A 314 -1.46 -7.75 11.41
CA ARG A 314 -0.64 -8.92 11.75
C ARG A 314 -1.30 -10.23 11.32
N SER A 315 -0.46 -11.18 10.89
CA SER A 315 -0.89 -12.50 10.39
C SER A 315 -1.23 -13.51 11.48
N ASP A 316 -0.83 -13.26 12.72
CA ASP A 316 -1.13 -14.10 13.87
C ASP A 316 -2.49 -13.80 14.51
N TYR A 317 -3.18 -12.74 14.06
CA TYR A 317 -4.55 -12.40 14.46
C TYR A 317 -5.57 -12.69 13.35
N PRO A 318 -6.85 -12.96 13.70
CA PRO A 318 -7.94 -12.98 12.73
C PRO A 318 -8.10 -11.64 11.99
N ASN A 319 -8.77 -11.68 10.84
CA ASN A 319 -9.10 -10.49 10.03
C ASN A 319 -7.86 -9.63 9.72
N GLN A 320 -6.83 -10.26 9.16
CA GLN A 320 -5.63 -9.53 8.77
C GLN A 320 -5.92 -8.59 7.59
N VAL A 321 -5.63 -7.31 7.77
CA VAL A 321 -5.59 -6.30 6.70
C VAL A 321 -4.14 -6.21 6.20
N ASN A 322 -3.86 -6.85 5.07
CA ASN A 322 -2.51 -6.88 4.49
C ASN A 322 -2.56 -6.61 2.99
N ASN A 323 -1.73 -5.67 2.53
CA ASN A 323 -1.66 -5.22 1.14
C ASN A 323 -1.33 -6.34 0.15
N VAL A 324 -0.74 -7.47 0.61
CA VAL A 324 -0.51 -8.67 -0.21
C VAL A 324 -1.78 -9.21 -0.87
N LEU A 325 -2.94 -8.94 -0.29
CA LEU A 325 -4.25 -9.32 -0.86
C LEU A 325 -4.68 -8.42 -2.03
N GLY A 326 -3.98 -7.29 -2.28
CA GLY A 326 -4.36 -6.27 -3.24
C GLY A 326 -3.36 -6.10 -4.36
N PHE A 327 -2.17 -5.58 -4.05
CA PHE A 327 -1.23 -5.09 -5.07
C PHE A 327 -0.91 -6.07 -6.20
N PRO A 328 -0.72 -7.40 -5.96
CA PRO A 328 -0.41 -8.30 -7.07
C PRO A 328 -1.54 -8.35 -8.10
N TYR A 329 -2.79 -8.39 -7.63
CA TYR A 329 -3.97 -8.60 -8.46
C TYR A 329 -4.45 -7.30 -9.12
N ILE A 330 -4.26 -6.16 -8.47
CA ILE A 330 -4.54 -4.85 -9.07
C ILE A 330 -3.64 -4.63 -10.28
N PHE A 331 -2.33 -4.89 -10.13
CA PHE A 331 -1.41 -4.82 -11.27
C PHE A 331 -1.70 -5.90 -12.31
N ARG A 332 -2.11 -7.11 -11.92
CA ARG A 332 -2.50 -8.15 -12.90
C ARG A 332 -3.61 -7.64 -13.81
N GLY A 333 -4.69 -7.12 -13.22
CA GLY A 333 -5.80 -6.53 -13.96
C GLY A 333 -5.37 -5.34 -14.84
N ALA A 334 -4.54 -4.44 -14.29
CA ALA A 334 -4.04 -3.28 -15.03
C ALA A 334 -3.16 -3.68 -16.23
N LEU A 335 -2.24 -4.64 -16.06
CA LEU A 335 -1.35 -5.11 -17.11
C LEU A 335 -2.08 -5.89 -18.20
N ASP A 336 -3.07 -6.72 -17.84
CA ASP A 336 -3.86 -7.52 -18.78
C ASP A 336 -4.61 -6.67 -19.81
N VAL A 337 -5.04 -5.48 -19.40
CA VAL A 337 -5.74 -4.53 -20.28
C VAL A 337 -4.85 -3.38 -20.76
N ARG A 338 -3.54 -3.42 -20.44
CA ARG A 338 -2.58 -2.33 -20.71
C ARG A 338 -3.11 -0.97 -20.24
N ALA A 339 -3.68 -0.94 -19.04
CA ALA A 339 -4.22 0.28 -18.45
C ALA A 339 -3.11 1.34 -18.33
N THR A 340 -3.40 2.56 -18.75
CA THR A 340 -2.46 3.70 -18.62
C THR A 340 -2.47 4.31 -17.22
N THR A 341 -3.45 3.94 -16.38
CA THR A 341 -3.57 4.40 -15.00
C THR A 341 -4.38 3.42 -14.14
N ILE A 342 -4.20 3.47 -12.82
CA ILE A 342 -5.11 2.86 -11.85
C ILE A 342 -5.96 3.98 -11.25
N ASN A 343 -7.19 4.11 -11.74
CA ASN A 343 -8.13 5.16 -11.34
C ASN A 343 -8.95 4.76 -10.09
N GLU A 344 -9.81 5.66 -9.62
CA GLU A 344 -10.59 5.45 -8.40
C GLU A 344 -11.61 4.32 -8.56
N GLU A 345 -12.26 4.22 -9.72
CA GLU A 345 -13.22 3.17 -10.02
C GLU A 345 -12.58 1.77 -9.98
N MET A 346 -11.33 1.63 -10.45
CA MET A 346 -10.56 0.38 -10.33
C MET A 346 -10.25 0.03 -8.88
N LYS A 347 -9.94 1.03 -8.02
CA LYS A 347 -9.69 0.79 -6.59
C LYS A 347 -10.96 0.33 -5.88
N ILE A 348 -12.09 0.98 -6.16
CA ILE A 348 -13.40 0.59 -5.60
C ILE A 348 -13.76 -0.82 -6.07
N ALA A 349 -13.63 -1.11 -7.36
CA ALA A 349 -13.91 -2.44 -7.91
C ALA A 349 -13.02 -3.53 -7.28
N ALA A 350 -11.73 -3.22 -7.01
CA ALA A 350 -10.85 -4.14 -6.30
C ALA A 350 -11.29 -4.38 -4.85
N ALA A 351 -11.74 -3.34 -4.15
CA ALA A 351 -12.25 -3.47 -2.78
C ALA A 351 -13.54 -4.28 -2.72
N GLU A 352 -14.49 -4.03 -3.64
CA GLU A 352 -15.74 -4.77 -3.76
C GLU A 352 -15.50 -6.24 -4.10
N ALA A 353 -14.63 -6.54 -5.07
CA ALA A 353 -14.30 -7.91 -5.46
C ALA A 353 -13.66 -8.68 -4.30
N LEU A 354 -12.80 -8.03 -3.51
CA LEU A 354 -12.20 -8.65 -2.32
C LEU A 354 -13.22 -8.85 -1.20
N ALA A 355 -14.15 -7.92 -1.02
CA ALA A 355 -15.24 -8.06 -0.05
C ALA A 355 -16.14 -9.25 -0.40
N GLU A 356 -16.57 -9.35 -1.66
CA GLU A 356 -17.43 -10.43 -2.18
C GLU A 356 -16.78 -11.81 -2.07
N TYR A 357 -15.47 -11.93 -2.35
CA TYR A 357 -14.77 -13.21 -2.21
C TYR A 357 -14.83 -13.78 -0.79
N ASN A 358 -14.97 -12.91 0.22
CA ASN A 358 -15.01 -13.27 1.63
C ASN A 358 -16.45 -13.42 2.18
N THR A 359 -17.48 -13.21 1.36
CA THR A 359 -18.87 -13.52 1.72
C THR A 359 -19.17 -14.99 1.40
N VAL A 360 -19.55 -15.76 2.43
CA VAL A 360 -20.00 -17.17 2.33
C VAL A 360 -21.50 -17.24 2.55
#